data_AF-A0A0G0DF12-F1
#
_entry.id   AF-A0A0G0DF12-F1
#
_cell.length_a   1.000
_cell.length_b   1.000
_cell.length_c   1.000
_cell.angle_alpha   90.00
_cell.angle_beta   90.00
_cell.angle_gamma   90.00
#
_symmetry.space_group_name_H-M   'P 1'
#
loop_
_entity.id
_entity.type
_entity.pdbx_description
1 polymer ?
#
loop_
_entity_poly.entity_id
_entity_poly.type
_entity_poly.pdbx_seq_one_letter_code
_entity_poly.pdbx_strand_id
1 'polypeptide(L)'
;MLKLKKITVFLIILLAVIFLLPKDLLAQSNSVTGVNDLTNAGVNLGQTDLKQVIANIINIILAFLGTLAVLLFLYAGYLWMTANGEAAKLEKAKKIMVDTAIGLAITLAAYAIASFILKALFDGTFGNGNGNGNGNGGGYHGGIGIGNGIIESHYPMRNAEDIPRNTNIYITFKEAIKPEDLLFTGGDCDYNACAKIDNLILKNNADNTVFDNNSLQATLSDDHKVLALNPFAGDVGNYLGSANQNTSYNFALSNEISKDNGEAAFGLNGYDWNFTVNEEVDLTPPSVVSVIPQAGSTNARNTIVQVNFSEGVNPLLASGVYPSFTNINVKQANILNGTYRIANQYKTVEFVTDSLCGTNSCGGNVYCLPASASLTATVTTNIKDMADNVLVSEYSWSFNTNDTIDLVPPKIISMEDDNAVATDAPISVTFDKSLMTASVNSDNIAFVEVPSNLINYWLSVVSGETIKISHDRLKSYTAYQPTLSSDIKDVYQNCFQPCRCQDPSGSCSCNTDNSPACQSGLSCQGQAN
;
A
#
# COMPACT_ATOMS: atom_id res chain seq x y z
N MET A 1 53.42 -20.05 -35.95
CA MET A 1 53.25 -20.11 -34.48
C MET A 1 53.86 -18.94 -33.70
N LEU A 2 55.00 -18.36 -34.10
CA LEU A 2 55.66 -17.28 -33.34
C LEU A 2 54.88 -15.95 -33.27
N LYS A 3 54.07 -15.61 -34.28
CA LYS A 3 53.31 -14.34 -34.30
C LYS A 3 52.08 -14.34 -33.38
N LEU A 4 51.45 -15.50 -33.18
CA LEU A 4 50.24 -15.60 -32.35
C LEU A 4 50.58 -15.52 -30.85
N LYS A 5 51.67 -16.18 -30.40
CA LYS A 5 52.16 -16.07 -29.01
C LYS A 5 52.55 -14.64 -28.63
N LYS A 6 53.09 -13.85 -29.58
CA LYS A 6 53.45 -12.45 -29.34
C LYS A 6 52.22 -11.56 -29.13
N ILE A 7 51.12 -11.84 -29.83
CA ILE A 7 49.86 -11.09 -29.67
C ILE A 7 49.20 -11.42 -28.32
N THR A 8 49.19 -12.69 -27.90
CA THR A 8 48.63 -13.09 -26.61
C THR A 8 49.42 -12.52 -25.44
N VAL A 9 50.76 -12.54 -25.52
CA VAL A 9 51.64 -11.93 -24.49
C VAL A 9 51.49 -10.40 -24.47
N PHE A 10 51.35 -9.76 -25.64
CA PHE A 10 51.12 -8.32 -25.73
C PHE A 10 49.77 -7.91 -25.12
N LEU A 11 48.70 -8.69 -25.34
CA LEU A 11 47.39 -8.42 -24.78
C LEU A 11 47.37 -8.56 -23.24
N ILE A 12 48.07 -9.56 -22.70
CA ILE A 12 48.20 -9.77 -21.25
C ILE A 12 49.01 -8.65 -20.60
N ILE A 13 50.09 -8.19 -21.24
CA ILE A 13 50.90 -7.07 -20.76
C ILE A 13 50.11 -5.76 -20.83
N LEU A 14 49.32 -5.53 -21.89
CA LEU A 14 48.48 -4.35 -22.03
C LEU A 14 47.38 -4.30 -20.93
N LEU A 15 46.77 -5.45 -20.62
CA LEU A 15 45.77 -5.56 -19.56
C LEU A 15 46.38 -5.37 -18.16
N ALA A 16 47.61 -5.88 -17.94
CA ALA A 16 48.35 -5.68 -16.69
C ALA A 16 48.77 -4.22 -16.49
N VAL A 17 49.14 -3.50 -17.55
CA VAL A 17 49.49 -2.07 -17.50
C VAL A 17 48.27 -1.21 -17.16
N ILE A 18 47.08 -1.55 -17.65
CA ILE A 18 45.83 -0.83 -17.31
C ILE A 18 45.44 -1.02 -15.83
N PHE A 19 45.76 -2.18 -15.24
CA PHE A 19 45.52 -2.46 -13.82
C PHE A 19 46.62 -1.94 -12.88
N LEU A 20 47.80 -1.60 -13.39
CA LEU A 20 48.96 -1.16 -12.61
C LEU A 20 49.27 0.34 -12.73
N LEU A 21 48.44 1.14 -13.41
CA LEU A 21 48.57 2.60 -13.36
C LEU A 21 48.30 3.07 -11.92
N PRO A 22 49.30 3.60 -11.19
CA PRO A 22 49.05 4.22 -9.91
C PRO A 22 48.19 5.47 -10.15
N LYS A 23 47.08 5.58 -9.41
CA LYS A 23 46.40 6.87 -9.28
C LYS A 23 47.28 7.71 -8.36
N ASP A 24 47.94 8.73 -8.88
CA ASP A 24 48.77 9.61 -8.07
C ASP A 24 47.91 10.25 -6.96
N LEU A 25 48.14 9.83 -5.71
CA LEU A 25 47.75 10.59 -4.52
C LEU A 25 49.02 11.28 -4.01
N LEU A 26 49.00 12.60 -4.02
CA LEU A 26 50.00 13.43 -3.33
C LEU A 26 49.76 13.29 -1.82
N ALA A 27 50.46 12.36 -1.16
CA ALA A 27 50.47 12.25 0.29
C ALA A 27 51.59 13.14 0.87
N GLN A 28 51.23 14.27 1.48
CA GLN A 28 52.12 15.00 2.38
C GLN A 28 52.09 14.34 3.76
N SER A 29 53.29 14.04 4.25
CA SER A 29 53.60 13.44 5.54
C SER A 29 53.34 14.43 6.69
N ASN A 30 52.37 14.12 7.55
CA ASN A 30 52.38 14.53 8.96
C ASN A 30 52.01 13.30 9.80
N SER A 31 52.90 12.92 10.72
CA SER A 31 52.74 11.75 11.58
C SER A 31 51.62 12.00 12.59
N VAL A 32 50.47 11.35 12.40
CA VAL A 32 49.33 11.44 13.32
C VAL A 32 48.92 10.03 13.76
N THR A 33 49.07 9.74 15.05
CA THR A 33 48.82 8.41 15.63
C THR A 33 47.57 8.44 16.49
N GLY A 34 46.39 8.30 15.87
CA GLY A 34 45.10 8.18 16.55
C GLY A 34 43.92 8.02 15.58
N VAL A 35 42.98 7.12 15.88
CA VAL A 35 41.81 6.82 15.02
C VAL A 35 40.87 8.02 14.88
N ASN A 36 40.74 8.84 15.93
CA ASN A 36 39.90 10.04 15.95
C ASN A 36 40.51 11.25 15.21
N ASP A 37 41.78 11.16 14.83
CA ASP A 37 42.51 12.23 14.16
C ASP A 37 42.49 12.08 12.62
N LEU A 38 42.06 10.90 12.12
CA LEU A 38 41.93 10.61 10.68
C LEU A 38 40.67 11.22 10.06
N THR A 39 39.59 11.35 10.84
CA THR A 39 38.33 11.99 10.41
C THR A 39 38.47 13.50 10.23
N ASN A 40 39.29 14.16 11.06
CA ASN A 40 39.58 15.59 10.93
C ASN A 40 40.61 15.92 9.84
N ALA A 41 41.35 14.92 9.36
CA ALA A 41 42.37 15.07 8.31
C ALA A 41 41.82 14.89 6.87
N GLY A 42 40.51 14.72 6.69
CA GLY A 42 39.88 14.59 5.36
C GLY A 42 40.25 13.30 4.61
N VAL A 43 40.82 12.30 5.30
CA VAL A 43 41.17 11.01 4.70
C VAL A 43 39.91 10.14 4.67
N ASN A 44 39.25 10.13 3.52
CA ASN A 44 38.03 9.36 3.28
C ASN A 44 38.38 7.87 3.07
N LEU A 45 38.35 7.09 4.15
CA LEU A 45 38.39 5.62 4.06
C LEU A 45 37.06 5.17 3.46
N GLY A 46 37.09 4.53 2.28
CA GLY A 46 35.88 4.14 1.55
C GLY A 46 34.91 3.34 2.43
N GLN A 47 33.74 3.91 2.72
CA GLN A 47 32.71 3.31 3.58
C GLN A 47 31.86 2.25 2.85
N THR A 48 32.45 1.50 1.92
CA THR A 48 31.73 0.39 1.27
C THR A 48 31.75 -0.82 2.20
N ASP A 49 30.58 -1.29 2.60
CA ASP A 49 30.43 -2.54 3.37
C ASP A 49 31.25 -3.66 2.70
N LEU A 50 31.96 -4.46 3.49
CA LEU A 50 32.71 -5.62 3.01
C LEU A 50 31.84 -6.52 2.12
N LYS A 51 30.54 -6.61 2.40
CA LYS A 51 29.56 -7.33 1.57
C LYS A 51 29.43 -6.73 0.16
N GLN A 52 29.41 -5.40 0.05
CA GLN A 52 29.36 -4.69 -1.22
C GLN A 52 30.68 -4.80 -1.98
N VAL A 53 31.81 -4.82 -1.27
CA VAL A 53 33.12 -5.11 -1.86
C VAL A 53 33.16 -6.53 -2.44
N ILE A 54 32.67 -7.53 -1.71
CA ILE A 54 32.60 -8.92 -2.18
C ILE A 54 31.66 -9.04 -3.39
N ALA A 55 30.47 -8.43 -3.35
CA ALA A 55 29.53 -8.43 -4.47
C ALA A 55 30.13 -7.79 -5.73
N ASN A 56 30.84 -6.67 -5.57
CA ASN A 56 31.54 -6.01 -6.67
C ASN A 56 32.66 -6.89 -7.24
N ILE A 57 33.42 -7.59 -6.39
CA ILE A 57 34.45 -8.55 -6.84
C ILE A 57 33.82 -9.70 -7.63
N ILE A 58 32.71 -10.27 -7.16
CA ILE A 58 31.99 -11.34 -7.86
C ILE A 58 31.49 -10.86 -9.24
N ASN A 59 30.90 -9.67 -9.31
CA ASN A 59 30.43 -9.09 -10.57
C ASN A 59 31.56 -8.84 -11.56
N ILE A 60 32.74 -8.40 -11.09
CA ILE A 60 33.94 -8.25 -11.92
C ILE A 60 34.41 -9.60 -12.47
N ILE A 61 34.43 -10.65 -11.64
CA ILE A 61 34.85 -12.00 -12.07
C ILE A 61 33.86 -12.59 -13.08
N LEU A 62 32.55 -12.42 -12.87
CA LEU A 62 31.51 -12.90 -13.80
C LEU A 62 31.58 -12.16 -15.14
N ALA A 63 31.79 -10.85 -15.13
CA ALA A 63 31.99 -10.08 -16.36
C ALA A 63 33.21 -10.56 -17.14
N PHE A 64 34.31 -10.89 -16.45
CA PHE A 64 35.51 -11.45 -17.07
C PHE A 64 35.25 -12.82 -17.70
N LEU A 65 34.57 -13.73 -16.97
CA LEU A 65 34.24 -15.07 -17.47
C LEU A 65 33.28 -15.01 -18.67
N GLY A 66 32.27 -14.13 -18.65
CA GLY A 66 31.36 -13.92 -19.77
C GLY A 66 32.09 -13.41 -21.01
N THR A 67 33.00 -12.44 -20.83
CA THR A 67 33.83 -11.93 -21.93
C THR A 67 34.75 -13.00 -22.51
N LEU A 68 35.34 -13.85 -21.66
CA LEU A 68 36.19 -14.97 -22.08
C LEU A 68 35.39 -16.02 -22.88
N ALA A 69 34.15 -16.32 -22.47
CA ALA A 69 33.27 -17.24 -23.19
C ALA A 69 32.99 -16.74 -24.62
N VAL A 70 32.70 -15.44 -24.79
CA VAL A 70 32.51 -14.83 -26.12
C VAL A 70 33.76 -15.00 -26.99
N LEU A 71 34.95 -14.76 -26.45
CA LEU A 71 36.21 -14.93 -27.19
C LEU A 71 36.45 -16.39 -27.63
N LEU A 72 36.11 -17.36 -26.77
CA LEU A 72 36.23 -18.78 -27.11
C LEU A 72 35.25 -19.21 -28.20
N PHE A 73 34.01 -18.70 -28.18
CA PHE A 73 33.05 -18.92 -29.26
C PHE A 73 33.52 -18.34 -30.59
N LEU A 74 34.08 -17.12 -30.59
CA LEU A 74 34.65 -16.51 -31.79
C LEU A 74 35.84 -17.32 -32.33
N TYR A 75 36.72 -17.81 -31.45
CA TYR A 75 37.84 -18.66 -31.84
C TYR A 75 37.38 -20.00 -32.42
N ALA A 76 36.38 -20.63 -31.80
CA ALA A 76 35.81 -21.87 -32.30
C ALA A 76 35.11 -21.67 -33.66
N GLY A 77 34.41 -20.54 -33.84
CA GLY A 77 33.79 -20.15 -35.11
C GLY A 77 34.84 -19.96 -36.22
N TYR A 78 35.94 -19.27 -35.92
CA TYR A 78 37.05 -19.14 -36.85
C TYR A 78 37.67 -20.50 -37.23
N LEU A 79 37.88 -21.38 -36.26
CA LEU A 79 38.42 -22.73 -36.50
C LEU A 79 37.47 -23.58 -37.37
N TRP A 80 36.16 -23.43 -37.19
CA TRP A 80 35.16 -24.10 -38.01
C TRP A 80 35.20 -23.58 -39.46
N MET A 81 35.19 -22.27 -39.65
CA MET A 81 35.22 -21.65 -40.98
C MET A 81 36.50 -21.97 -41.77
N THR A 82 37.62 -22.17 -41.07
CA THR A 82 38.93 -22.47 -41.68
C THR A 82 39.24 -23.96 -41.81
N ALA A 83 38.29 -24.85 -41.48
CA ALA A 83 38.53 -26.29 -41.49
C ALA A 83 38.71 -26.89 -42.90
N ASN A 84 38.20 -26.25 -43.96
CA ASN A 84 38.38 -26.61 -45.38
C ASN A 84 38.22 -28.13 -45.68
N GLY A 85 37.32 -28.82 -44.97
CA GLY A 85 37.06 -30.25 -45.11
C GLY A 85 37.92 -31.19 -44.23
N GLU A 86 38.87 -30.66 -43.45
CA GLU A 86 39.69 -31.44 -42.52
C GLU A 86 38.88 -31.81 -41.25
N ALA A 87 38.51 -33.09 -41.14
CA ALA A 87 37.65 -33.60 -40.06
C ALA A 87 38.18 -33.26 -38.65
N ALA A 88 39.50 -33.31 -38.45
CA ALA A 88 40.13 -33.03 -37.16
C ALA A 88 39.92 -31.59 -36.67
N LYS A 89 39.91 -30.59 -37.57
CA LYS A 89 39.69 -29.18 -37.21
C LYS A 89 38.23 -28.90 -36.90
N LEU A 90 37.33 -29.54 -37.65
CA LEU A 90 35.89 -29.44 -37.43
C LEU A 90 35.49 -30.03 -36.07
N GLU A 91 36.01 -31.22 -35.75
CA GLU A 91 35.75 -31.89 -34.47
C GLU A 91 36.28 -31.05 -33.29
N LYS A 92 37.49 -30.50 -33.43
CA LYS A 92 38.08 -29.61 -32.43
C LYS A 92 37.26 -28.33 -32.22
N ALA A 93 36.74 -27.72 -33.28
CA ALA A 93 35.89 -26.53 -33.18
C ALA A 93 34.58 -26.83 -32.42
N LYS A 94 33.90 -27.92 -32.79
CA LYS A 94 32.68 -28.38 -32.11
C LYS A 94 32.92 -28.67 -30.63
N LYS A 95 34.03 -29.34 -30.30
CA LYS A 95 34.41 -29.62 -28.92
C LYS A 95 34.57 -28.34 -28.09
N ILE A 96 35.27 -27.33 -28.63
CA ILE A 96 35.45 -26.05 -27.93
C ILE A 96 34.10 -25.35 -27.72
N MET A 97 33.19 -25.36 -28.70
CA MET A 97 31.86 -24.77 -28.54
C MET A 97 31.04 -25.45 -27.44
N VAL A 98 31.03 -26.79 -27.42
CA VAL A 98 30.31 -27.57 -26.41
C VAL A 98 30.91 -27.36 -25.01
N ASP A 99 32.24 -27.43 -24.89
CA ASP A 99 32.92 -27.23 -23.61
C ASP A 99 32.70 -25.80 -23.08
N THR A 100 32.67 -24.79 -23.97
CA THR A 100 32.39 -23.38 -23.60
C THR A 100 30.93 -23.18 -23.17
N ALA A 101 29.98 -23.81 -23.87
CA ALA A 101 28.55 -23.74 -23.51
C ALA A 101 28.28 -24.38 -22.13
N ILE A 102 28.91 -25.52 -21.85
CA ILE A 102 28.82 -26.19 -20.54
C ILE A 102 29.43 -25.29 -19.45
N GLY A 103 30.61 -24.70 -19.70
CA GLY A 103 31.24 -23.77 -18.76
C GLY A 103 30.35 -22.56 -18.44
N LEU A 104 29.74 -21.94 -19.46
CA LEU A 104 28.82 -20.82 -19.27
C LEU A 104 27.57 -21.24 -18.48
N ALA A 105 26.97 -22.39 -18.80
CA ALA A 105 25.81 -22.91 -18.08
C ALA A 105 26.11 -23.15 -16.59
N ILE A 106 27.29 -23.70 -16.26
CA ILE A 106 27.72 -23.89 -14.86
C ILE A 106 27.89 -22.54 -14.16
N THR A 107 28.50 -21.55 -14.79
CA THR A 107 28.68 -20.22 -14.17
C THR A 107 27.36 -19.51 -13.88
N LEU A 108 26.40 -19.60 -14.80
CA LEU A 108 25.06 -19.03 -14.63
C LEU A 108 24.26 -19.77 -13.56
N ALA A 109 24.34 -21.10 -13.53
CA ALA A 109 23.70 -21.92 -12.51
C ALA A 109 24.31 -21.65 -11.11
N ALA A 110 25.63 -21.51 -11.02
CA ALA A 110 26.30 -21.19 -9.76
C ALA A 110 25.87 -19.81 -9.22
N TYR A 111 25.76 -18.81 -10.10
CA TYR A 111 25.24 -17.49 -9.72
C TYR A 111 23.78 -17.57 -9.26
N ALA A 112 22.92 -18.28 -10.00
CA ALA A 112 21.52 -18.47 -9.63
C ALA A 112 21.37 -19.17 -8.27
N ILE A 113 22.11 -20.26 -8.03
CA ILE A 113 22.09 -21.00 -6.76
C ILE A 113 22.62 -20.14 -5.62
N ALA A 114 23.73 -19.42 -5.80
CA ALA A 114 24.26 -18.53 -4.78
C ALA A 114 23.25 -17.42 -4.45
N SER A 115 22.66 -16.77 -5.44
CA SER A 115 21.63 -15.74 -5.22
C SER A 115 20.39 -16.28 -4.52
N PHE A 116 19.97 -17.51 -4.84
CA PHE A 116 18.85 -18.19 -4.20
C PHE A 116 19.16 -18.51 -2.73
N ILE A 117 20.36 -19.03 -2.43
CA ILE A 117 20.78 -19.35 -1.06
C ILE A 117 20.97 -18.07 -0.24
N LEU A 118 21.60 -17.02 -0.78
CA LEU A 118 21.71 -15.75 -0.06
C LEU A 118 20.32 -15.18 0.23
N LYS A 119 19.42 -15.15 -0.75
CA LYS A 119 18.04 -14.69 -0.54
C LYS A 119 17.29 -15.53 0.49
N ALA A 120 17.38 -16.86 0.41
CA ALA A 120 16.76 -17.77 1.37
C ALA A 120 17.36 -17.68 2.79
N LEU A 121 18.66 -17.38 2.91
CA LEU A 121 19.30 -17.15 4.21
C LEU A 121 18.94 -15.79 4.79
N PHE A 122 18.80 -14.75 3.97
CA PHE A 122 18.40 -13.42 4.42
C PHE A 122 16.91 -13.33 4.77
N ASP A 123 16.03 -13.97 3.99
CA ASP A 123 14.59 -14.00 4.26
C ASP A 123 14.21 -15.05 5.33
N GLY A 124 15.00 -16.13 5.49
CA GLY A 124 14.67 -17.28 6.34
C GLY A 124 15.29 -17.32 7.75
N THR A 125 16.16 -16.38 8.12
CA THR A 125 16.96 -16.49 9.37
C THR A 125 16.75 -15.36 10.38
N PHE A 126 15.91 -14.35 10.11
CA PHE A 126 15.71 -13.24 11.05
C PHE A 126 14.24 -12.84 11.21
N GLY A 127 13.52 -13.63 12.01
CA GLY A 127 12.39 -13.15 12.80
C GLY A 127 12.88 -12.70 14.18
N ASN A 128 12.86 -11.39 14.39
CA ASN A 128 12.92 -10.60 15.63
C ASN A 128 14.12 -10.73 16.61
N GLY A 129 14.54 -9.57 17.14
CA GLY A 129 15.05 -9.46 18.51
C GLY A 129 16.53 -9.07 18.70
N ASN A 130 16.70 -7.81 19.11
CA ASN A 130 17.74 -7.26 19.98
C ASN A 130 18.94 -6.56 19.32
N GLY A 131 18.96 -5.23 19.40
CA GLY A 131 20.08 -4.39 18.98
C GLY A 131 19.83 -2.91 19.20
N ASN A 132 19.98 -2.47 20.44
CA ASN A 132 20.11 -1.08 20.85
C ASN A 132 21.17 -0.34 19.99
N GLY A 133 20.82 0.80 19.39
CA GLY A 133 21.78 1.79 18.90
C GLY A 133 21.91 1.96 17.38
N ASN A 134 21.28 3.03 16.89
CA ASN A 134 21.60 3.88 15.72
C ASN A 134 21.75 3.25 14.33
N GLY A 135 20.74 3.55 13.49
CA GLY A 135 20.88 3.66 12.04
C GLY A 135 20.33 2.49 11.22
N ASN A 136 19.11 2.04 11.51
CA ASN A 136 18.42 0.99 10.76
C ASN A 136 17.71 1.55 9.52
N GLY A 137 18.37 1.50 8.37
CA GLY A 137 17.74 1.52 7.04
C GLY A 137 17.38 0.11 6.56
N GLY A 138 16.86 -0.73 7.45
CA GLY A 138 16.35 -2.06 7.10
C GLY A 138 14.97 -1.91 6.48
N GLY A 139 14.83 -2.23 5.19
CA GLY A 139 13.56 -2.13 4.46
C GLY A 139 12.47 -2.91 5.16
N TYR A 140 11.45 -2.18 5.63
CA TYR A 140 10.19 -2.76 6.07
C TYR A 140 9.52 -3.35 4.82
N HIS A 141 9.38 -4.66 4.81
CA HIS A 141 8.54 -5.37 3.86
C HIS A 141 7.59 -6.23 4.68
N GLY A 142 6.51 -5.60 5.14
CA GLY A 142 5.50 -6.20 6.00
C GLY A 142 4.12 -6.06 5.38
N GLY A 143 3.78 -6.96 4.45
CA GLY A 143 2.42 -7.07 3.94
C GLY A 143 1.53 -7.82 4.92
N ILE A 144 0.64 -7.10 5.59
CA ILE A 144 -0.72 -7.58 5.83
C ILE A 144 -1.61 -6.57 5.12
N GLY A 145 -2.14 -6.93 3.95
CA GLY A 145 -3.07 -6.09 3.21
C GLY A 145 -4.19 -5.56 4.12
N ILE A 146 -4.77 -4.41 3.73
CA ILE A 146 -6.01 -3.91 4.33
C ILE A 146 -7.00 -5.07 4.24
N GLY A 147 -7.25 -5.76 5.35
CA GLY A 147 -7.75 -7.15 5.28
C GLY A 147 -7.80 -7.81 6.63
N ASN A 148 -6.63 -8.26 7.05
CA ASN A 148 -6.47 -9.23 8.14
C ASN A 148 -5.66 -8.65 9.30
N GLY A 149 -5.71 -7.32 9.47
CA GLY A 149 -4.92 -6.57 10.44
C GLY A 149 -5.67 -5.41 11.07
N ILE A 150 -4.96 -4.67 11.93
CA ILE A 150 -5.49 -3.57 12.74
C ILE A 150 -5.85 -2.31 11.96
N ILE A 151 -5.31 -2.14 10.74
CA ILE A 151 -5.57 -0.98 9.88
C ILE A 151 -6.94 -1.14 9.20
N GLU A 152 -7.80 -0.14 9.38
CA GLU A 152 -9.08 0.00 8.67
C GLU A 152 -8.90 0.79 7.37
N SER A 153 -8.20 1.92 7.43
CA SER A 153 -7.93 2.77 6.27
C SER A 153 -6.70 3.64 6.50
N HIS A 154 -6.09 4.15 5.42
CA HIS A 154 -5.05 5.15 5.51
C HIS A 154 -5.05 6.05 4.26
N TYR A 155 -4.51 7.26 4.41
CA TYR A 155 -4.29 8.22 3.34
C TYR A 155 -2.89 8.81 3.47
N PRO A 156 -2.13 9.01 2.37
CA PRO A 156 -2.47 8.66 0.99
C PRO A 156 -2.65 7.15 0.77
N MET A 157 -3.35 6.78 -0.31
CA MET A 157 -3.55 5.37 -0.65
C MET A 157 -2.21 4.71 -1.02
N ARG A 158 -2.17 3.38 -0.91
CA ARG A 158 -1.04 2.59 -1.40
C ARG A 158 -0.79 2.85 -2.88
N ASN A 159 0.47 3.12 -3.20
CA ASN A 159 0.96 3.44 -4.54
C ASN A 159 0.22 4.62 -5.19
N ALA A 160 -0.40 5.50 -4.40
CA ALA A 160 -1.03 6.69 -4.94
C ALA A 160 0.02 7.58 -5.62
N GLU A 161 -0.33 8.08 -6.79
CA GLU A 161 0.43 9.08 -7.51
C GLU A 161 -0.30 10.43 -7.43
N ASP A 162 0.37 11.50 -7.83
CA ASP A 162 -0.18 12.86 -7.88
C ASP A 162 -0.72 13.39 -6.54
N ILE A 163 -0.09 13.00 -5.42
CA ILE A 163 -0.44 13.53 -4.11
C ILE A 163 0.14 14.95 -3.96
N PRO A 164 -0.65 15.97 -3.59
CA PRO A 164 -0.15 17.31 -3.37
C PRO A 164 0.84 17.41 -2.20
N ARG A 165 1.74 18.40 -2.26
CA ARG A 165 2.85 18.53 -1.31
C ARG A 165 2.45 18.92 0.12
N ASN A 166 1.33 19.62 0.27
CA ASN A 166 0.77 20.04 1.56
C ASN A 166 -0.28 19.05 2.09
N THR A 167 -0.10 17.76 1.81
CA THR A 167 -1.03 16.72 2.24
C THR A 167 -0.67 16.15 3.62
N ASN A 168 -1.68 16.06 4.49
CA ASN A 168 -1.65 15.34 5.75
C ASN A 168 -1.77 13.83 5.52
N ILE A 169 -1.18 13.04 6.42
CA ILE A 169 -1.26 11.58 6.42
C ILE A 169 -2.25 11.16 7.51
N TYR A 170 -3.19 10.28 7.18
CA TYR A 170 -4.17 9.76 8.13
C TYR A 170 -4.13 8.24 8.17
N ILE A 171 -4.29 7.68 9.37
CA ILE A 171 -4.42 6.24 9.59
C ILE A 171 -5.61 6.02 10.52
N THR A 172 -6.53 5.15 10.10
CA THR A 172 -7.67 4.69 10.92
C THR A 172 -7.45 3.24 11.29
N PHE A 173 -7.53 2.95 12.59
CA PHE A 173 -7.39 1.64 13.20
C PHE A 173 -8.77 1.08 13.58
N LYS A 174 -8.94 -0.24 13.46
CA LYS A 174 -10.18 -0.94 13.86
C LYS A 174 -10.39 -0.89 15.38
N GLU A 175 -9.31 -0.91 16.13
CA GLU A 175 -9.29 -0.88 17.60
C GLU A 175 -8.41 0.27 18.10
N ALA A 176 -8.64 0.68 19.35
CA ALA A 176 -7.92 1.77 19.99
C ALA A 176 -6.44 1.42 20.18
N ILE A 177 -5.55 2.35 19.82
CA ILE A 177 -4.09 2.19 19.86
C ILE A 177 -3.48 3.00 20.99
N LYS A 178 -2.51 2.40 21.67
CA LYS A 178 -1.82 2.97 22.81
C LYS A 178 -1.15 4.30 22.44
N PRO A 179 -1.53 5.45 23.02
CA PRO A 179 -1.05 6.76 22.59
C PRO A 179 0.47 6.91 22.66
N GLU A 180 1.11 6.37 23.70
CA GLU A 180 2.56 6.44 23.87
C GLU A 180 3.37 5.62 22.85
N ASP A 181 2.73 4.78 22.04
CA ASP A 181 3.36 4.08 20.92
C ASP A 181 3.28 4.89 19.61
N LEU A 182 2.42 5.90 19.54
CA LEU A 182 2.23 6.75 18.35
C LEU A 182 2.76 8.16 18.56
N LEU A 183 2.66 8.68 19.78
CA LEU A 183 2.92 10.07 20.14
C LEU A 183 4.14 10.19 21.03
N PHE A 184 4.90 11.26 20.80
CA PHE A 184 6.00 11.70 21.63
C PHE A 184 5.74 13.13 22.13
N THR A 185 5.92 13.34 23.44
CA THR A 185 5.84 14.65 24.10
C THR A 185 7.12 14.85 24.92
N GLY A 186 7.97 15.82 24.58
CA GLY A 186 9.28 15.96 25.24
C GLY A 186 10.21 16.95 24.55
N GLY A 187 11.44 17.08 25.09
CA GLY A 187 12.35 18.22 24.86
C GLY A 187 12.79 18.52 23.43
N ASP A 188 12.50 17.64 22.48
CA ASP A 188 12.79 17.85 21.06
C ASP A 188 11.50 18.03 20.22
N CYS A 189 10.30 17.87 20.78
CA CYS A 189 9.05 18.06 20.03
C CYS A 189 8.65 19.54 19.95
N ASP A 190 8.52 20.08 18.73
CA ASP A 190 8.15 21.48 18.48
C ASP A 190 6.62 21.74 18.59
N TYR A 191 5.83 20.69 18.78
CA TYR A 191 4.36 20.74 18.84
C TYR A 191 3.81 20.19 20.17
N ASN A 192 2.49 20.27 20.35
CA ASN A 192 1.83 19.63 21.50
C ASN A 192 2.10 18.11 21.58
N ALA A 193 2.20 17.48 20.41
CA ALA A 193 2.63 16.09 20.24
C ALA A 193 3.26 15.90 18.85
N CYS A 194 4.29 15.07 18.80
CA CYS A 194 5.01 14.72 17.58
C CYS A 194 4.87 13.22 17.33
N ALA A 195 5.10 12.79 16.09
CA ALA A 195 5.13 11.38 15.73
C ALA A 195 6.28 10.66 16.45
N LYS A 196 6.00 9.50 17.05
CA LYS A 196 7.03 8.65 17.63
C LYS A 196 7.75 7.86 16.53
N ILE A 197 8.88 8.35 16.03
CA ILE A 197 9.51 7.79 14.82
C ILE A 197 10.08 6.37 15.00
N ASP A 198 10.27 5.90 16.23
CA ASP A 198 10.60 4.49 16.50
C ASP A 198 9.54 3.55 15.90
N ASN A 199 8.29 4.03 15.87
CA ASN A 199 7.14 3.30 15.39
C ASN A 199 6.54 3.85 14.10
N LEU A 200 6.78 5.13 13.78
CA LEU A 200 6.19 5.86 12.65
C LEU A 200 7.29 6.43 11.75
N ILE A 201 7.61 5.75 10.66
CA ILE A 201 8.74 6.13 9.81
C ILE A 201 8.23 6.63 8.47
N LEU A 202 8.41 7.92 8.20
CA LEU A 202 8.23 8.50 6.88
C LEU A 202 9.60 8.68 6.22
N LYS A 203 9.84 7.94 5.15
CA LYS A 203 11.12 7.86 4.45
C LYS A 203 10.98 8.34 3.00
N ASN A 204 11.87 9.23 2.57
CA ASN A 204 12.01 9.59 1.17
C ASN A 204 12.76 8.46 0.42
N ASN A 205 12.16 7.95 -0.65
CA ASN A 205 12.71 6.82 -1.41
C ASN A 205 13.90 7.22 -2.28
N ALA A 206 14.05 8.50 -2.65
CA ALA A 206 15.10 8.96 -3.54
C ALA A 206 16.47 9.05 -2.84
N ASP A 207 16.50 9.56 -1.61
CA ASP A 207 17.73 9.81 -0.85
C ASP A 207 17.84 8.99 0.45
N ASN A 208 16.82 8.18 0.76
CA ASN A 208 16.69 7.40 1.99
C ASN A 208 16.64 8.24 3.28
N THR A 209 16.37 9.54 3.19
CA THR A 209 16.20 10.39 4.36
C THR A 209 14.90 10.02 5.09
N VAL A 210 14.96 10.00 6.42
CA VAL A 210 13.81 9.80 7.29
C VAL A 210 13.44 11.16 7.87
N PHE A 211 12.16 11.51 7.83
CA PHE A 211 11.66 12.73 8.46
C PHE A 211 11.97 12.71 9.96
N ASP A 212 12.46 13.82 10.51
CA ASP A 212 12.96 13.86 11.88
C ASP A 212 11.84 13.90 12.94
N ASN A 213 12.23 13.56 14.19
CA ASN A 213 11.37 13.45 15.38
C ASN A 213 10.58 14.72 15.73
N ASN A 214 11.05 15.88 15.25
CA ASN A 214 10.65 17.18 15.78
C ASN A 214 9.64 17.88 14.84
N SER A 215 9.73 17.58 13.54
CA SER A 215 8.97 18.27 12.50
C SER A 215 7.61 17.65 12.18
N LEU A 216 7.38 16.37 12.49
CA LEU A 216 6.11 15.71 12.16
C LEU A 216 5.09 15.85 13.30
N GLN A 217 4.22 16.86 13.19
CA GLN A 217 3.11 17.04 14.12
C GLN A 217 2.18 15.82 14.07
N ALA A 218 1.83 15.27 15.23
CA ALA A 218 0.92 14.15 15.33
C ALA A 218 -0.27 14.49 16.22
N THR A 219 -1.44 14.00 15.85
CA THR A 219 -2.68 14.12 16.64
C THR A 219 -3.40 12.79 16.60
N LEU A 220 -3.85 12.32 17.77
CA LEU A 220 -4.63 11.11 17.91
C LEU A 220 -6.05 11.50 18.34
N SER A 221 -7.07 10.85 17.77
CA SER A 221 -8.46 11.05 18.17
C SER A 221 -8.69 10.63 19.63
N ASP A 222 -9.74 11.17 20.25
CA ASP A 222 -10.11 10.87 21.64
C ASP A 222 -10.41 9.38 21.88
N ASP A 223 -10.85 8.65 20.85
CA ASP A 223 -11.10 7.20 20.89
C ASP A 223 -9.85 6.36 20.55
N HIS A 224 -8.73 7.02 20.30
CA HIS A 224 -7.43 6.45 19.93
C HIS A 224 -7.44 5.59 18.65
N LYS A 225 -8.39 5.83 17.74
CA LYS A 225 -8.52 5.07 16.48
C LYS A 225 -8.07 5.82 15.24
N VAL A 226 -7.90 7.13 15.29
CA VAL A 226 -7.51 7.93 14.12
C VAL A 226 -6.25 8.72 14.44
N LEU A 227 -5.15 8.34 13.80
CA LEU A 227 -3.90 9.08 13.83
C LEU A 227 -3.85 10.03 12.63
N ALA A 228 -3.63 11.31 12.90
CA ALA A 228 -3.36 12.34 11.92
C ALA A 228 -1.91 12.80 12.07
N LEU A 229 -1.20 12.88 10.96
CA LEU A 229 0.16 13.36 10.87
C LEU A 229 0.17 14.55 9.91
N ASN A 230 0.66 15.68 10.39
CA ASN A 230 0.81 16.90 9.63
C ASN A 230 2.31 17.18 9.42
N PRO A 231 2.86 16.86 8.23
CA PRO A 231 4.28 17.05 7.94
C PRO A 231 4.71 18.52 7.90
N PHE A 232 3.78 19.43 7.64
CA PHE A 232 4.09 20.84 7.43
C PHE A 232 3.73 21.72 8.62
N ALA A 233 2.75 21.32 9.43
CA ALA A 233 2.23 22.01 10.61
C ALA A 233 1.99 23.52 10.43
N GLY A 234 1.57 23.90 9.22
CA GLY A 234 1.36 25.30 8.81
C GLY A 234 2.59 26.05 8.29
N ASP A 235 3.78 25.44 8.29
CA ASP A 235 4.99 25.98 7.65
C ASP A 235 5.14 25.45 6.22
N VAL A 236 5.03 26.37 5.25
CA VAL A 236 5.18 26.06 3.82
C VAL A 236 6.58 25.54 3.45
N GLY A 237 7.59 25.76 4.30
CA GLY A 237 8.93 25.21 4.15
C GLY A 237 9.01 23.69 4.38
N ASN A 238 8.01 23.12 5.07
CA ASN A 238 7.99 21.72 5.51
C ASN A 238 7.07 20.84 4.66
N TYR A 239 6.59 21.34 3.52
CA TYR A 239 5.82 20.52 2.57
C TYR A 239 6.62 19.31 2.10
N LEU A 240 5.91 18.20 1.89
CA LEU A 240 6.50 16.99 1.35
C LEU A 240 7.07 17.25 -0.06
N GLY A 241 8.08 16.48 -0.42
CA GLY A 241 8.68 16.49 -1.76
C GLY A 241 9.36 17.79 -2.16
N SER A 242 9.43 18.02 -3.48
CA SER A 242 10.10 19.16 -4.09
C SER A 242 9.17 19.86 -5.08
N ALA A 243 9.32 21.17 -5.25
CA ALA A 243 8.57 21.94 -6.24
C ALA A 243 9.05 21.72 -7.70
N ASN A 244 10.06 20.88 -7.92
CA ASN A 244 10.70 20.71 -9.24
C ASN A 244 10.70 19.28 -9.78
N GLN A 245 10.27 18.32 -8.96
CA GLN A 245 10.14 16.92 -9.37
C GLN A 245 9.23 16.18 -8.40
N ASN A 246 8.55 15.16 -8.91
CA ASN A 246 7.84 14.19 -8.08
C ASN A 246 8.79 13.48 -7.10
N THR A 247 8.35 13.32 -5.86
CA THR A 247 9.10 12.63 -4.80
C THR A 247 8.30 11.45 -4.27
N SER A 248 8.90 10.26 -4.29
CA SER A 248 8.28 9.07 -3.71
C SER A 248 8.64 8.91 -2.24
N TYR A 249 7.66 8.56 -1.43
CA TYR A 249 7.77 8.29 -0.01
C TYR A 249 7.34 6.87 0.31
N ASN A 250 7.98 6.28 1.32
CA ASN A 250 7.54 5.08 2.02
C ASN A 250 7.14 5.49 3.45
N PHE A 251 5.94 5.13 3.86
CA PHE A 251 5.50 5.25 5.24
C PHE A 251 5.42 3.87 5.87
N ALA A 252 6.00 3.70 7.05
CA ALA A 252 6.05 2.43 7.77
C ALA A 252 5.59 2.58 9.22
N LEU A 253 4.78 1.62 9.65
CA LEU A 253 4.34 1.36 11.00
C LEU A 253 5.10 0.14 11.54
N SER A 254 5.73 0.28 12.70
CA SER A 254 6.44 -0.85 13.32
C SER A 254 5.48 -1.90 13.87
N ASN A 255 6.00 -3.11 14.12
CA ASN A 255 5.29 -4.18 14.83
C ASN A 255 5.29 -4.02 16.36
N GLU A 256 5.96 -3.00 16.89
CA GLU A 256 6.03 -2.73 18.34
C GLU A 256 4.84 -1.88 18.83
N ILE A 257 3.98 -1.42 17.92
CA ILE A 257 2.75 -0.70 18.27
C ILE A 257 1.78 -1.65 18.97
N SER A 258 1.29 -1.24 20.13
CA SER A 258 0.30 -1.99 20.92
C SER A 258 -1.08 -1.33 20.88
N LYS A 259 -2.12 -2.15 21.01
CA LYS A 259 -3.48 -1.68 21.29
C LYS A 259 -3.58 -1.14 22.73
N ASP A 260 -4.63 -0.38 23.02
CA ASP A 260 -4.90 0.14 24.38
C ASP A 260 -5.03 -0.95 25.44
N ASN A 261 -5.46 -2.15 25.06
CA ASN A 261 -5.55 -3.31 25.95
C ASN A 261 -4.17 -3.96 26.24
N GLY A 262 -3.09 -3.47 25.63
CA GLY A 262 -1.72 -3.98 25.78
C GLY A 262 -1.37 -5.16 24.85
N GLU A 263 -2.28 -5.62 24.01
CA GLU A 263 -1.98 -6.62 22.97
C GLU A 263 -1.25 -5.98 21.80
N ALA A 264 -0.43 -6.77 21.08
CA ALA A 264 0.22 -6.30 19.87
C ALA A 264 -0.82 -5.91 18.80
N ALA A 265 -0.66 -4.73 18.21
CA ALA A 265 -1.53 -4.26 17.13
C ALA A 265 -1.22 -4.99 15.81
N PHE A 266 0.06 -5.31 15.59
CA PHE A 266 0.55 -6.02 14.42
C PHE A 266 1.03 -7.43 14.79
N GLY A 267 1.10 -8.30 13.78
CA GLY A 267 1.67 -9.64 13.93
C GLY A 267 3.19 -9.62 13.94
N LEU A 268 3.81 -10.57 13.25
CA LEU A 268 5.28 -10.64 13.16
C LEU A 268 5.89 -9.45 12.41
N ASN A 269 5.14 -8.84 11.50
CA ASN A 269 5.58 -7.74 10.65
C ASN A 269 4.74 -6.50 10.91
N GLY A 270 5.35 -5.32 10.74
CA GLY A 270 4.65 -4.04 10.71
C GLY A 270 3.82 -3.85 9.44
N TYR A 271 3.48 -2.61 9.13
CA TYR A 271 2.73 -2.26 7.93
C TYR A 271 3.39 -1.09 7.20
N ASP A 272 3.66 -1.24 5.90
CA ASP A 272 4.23 -0.17 5.09
C ASP A 272 3.52 0.03 3.75
N TRP A 273 3.55 1.25 3.24
CA TRP A 273 3.08 1.58 1.90
C TRP A 273 3.88 2.71 1.27
N ASN A 274 3.87 2.75 -0.07
CA ASN A 274 4.46 3.83 -0.84
C ASN A 274 3.38 4.79 -1.35
N PHE A 275 3.77 6.04 -1.58
CA PHE A 275 3.00 7.01 -2.34
C PHE A 275 3.95 8.01 -3.00
N THR A 276 3.49 8.73 -4.00
CA THR A 276 4.27 9.71 -4.76
C THR A 276 3.61 11.06 -4.69
N VAL A 277 4.37 12.03 -4.17
CA VAL A 277 3.99 13.43 -4.07
C VAL A 277 4.43 14.16 -5.34
N ASN A 278 3.56 15.00 -5.90
CA ASN A 278 3.85 15.79 -7.09
C ASN A 278 4.48 17.16 -6.74
N GLU A 279 4.59 18.03 -7.73
CA GLU A 279 5.21 19.36 -7.60
C GLU A 279 4.25 20.44 -7.06
N GLU A 280 2.96 20.11 -6.99
CA GLU A 280 1.86 21.05 -6.77
C GLU A 280 1.43 21.10 -5.30
N VAL A 281 0.75 22.19 -4.95
CA VAL A 281 0.07 22.35 -3.66
C VAL A 281 -1.43 22.37 -3.89
N ASP A 282 -2.16 21.73 -2.99
CA ASP A 282 -3.60 21.72 -3.04
C ASP A 282 -4.18 22.93 -2.34
N LEU A 283 -4.89 23.74 -3.11
CA LEU A 283 -5.61 24.92 -2.66
C LEU A 283 -7.11 24.80 -2.95
N THR A 284 -7.57 23.62 -3.37
CA THR A 284 -8.93 23.36 -3.78
C THR A 284 -9.73 22.91 -2.57
N PRO A 285 -10.74 23.66 -2.12
CA PRO A 285 -11.58 23.20 -1.03
C PRO A 285 -12.42 21.98 -1.40
N PRO A 286 -12.75 21.11 -0.42
CA PRO A 286 -13.67 20.01 -0.64
C PRO A 286 -15.07 20.55 -0.93
N SER A 287 -15.87 19.78 -1.66
CA SER A 287 -17.28 20.06 -1.96
C SER A 287 -18.12 18.80 -1.86
N VAL A 288 -19.43 18.95 -1.59
CA VAL A 288 -20.36 17.81 -1.58
C VAL A 288 -20.79 17.51 -3.01
N VAL A 289 -20.47 16.32 -3.50
CA VAL A 289 -20.78 15.85 -4.87
C VAL A 289 -22.14 15.19 -4.94
N SER A 290 -22.48 14.37 -3.95
CA SER A 290 -23.77 13.68 -3.90
C SER A 290 -24.15 13.31 -2.47
N VAL A 291 -25.45 13.11 -2.27
CA VAL A 291 -26.02 12.73 -0.97
C VAL A 291 -27.07 11.65 -1.12
N ILE A 292 -27.15 10.78 -0.13
CA ILE A 292 -28.24 9.84 0.08
C ILE A 292 -28.83 10.12 1.46
N PRO A 293 -30.15 10.22 1.61
CA PRO A 293 -31.12 10.27 0.53
C PRO A 293 -31.00 11.55 -0.31
N GLN A 294 -31.43 11.47 -1.57
CA GLN A 294 -31.43 12.62 -2.48
C GLN A 294 -32.34 13.74 -1.98
N ALA A 295 -32.00 15.00 -2.27
CA ALA A 295 -32.79 16.14 -1.85
C ALA A 295 -34.25 16.05 -2.36
N GLY A 296 -35.21 16.25 -1.47
CA GLY A 296 -36.65 16.18 -1.75
C GLY A 296 -37.23 14.77 -1.90
N SER A 297 -36.41 13.72 -1.82
CA SER A 297 -36.89 12.33 -1.96
C SER A 297 -37.68 11.85 -0.72
N THR A 298 -38.49 10.80 -0.90
CA THR A 298 -39.19 10.09 0.18
C THR A 298 -38.73 8.64 0.19
N ASN A 299 -38.19 8.17 1.32
CA ASN A 299 -37.50 6.88 1.41
C ASN A 299 -38.01 6.05 2.58
N ALA A 300 -37.73 4.74 2.54
CA ALA A 300 -37.93 3.87 3.70
C ALA A 300 -37.10 4.37 4.89
N ARG A 301 -37.65 4.26 6.10
CA ARG A 301 -37.07 4.91 7.29
C ARG A 301 -35.78 4.25 7.80
N ASN A 302 -35.41 3.08 7.30
CA ASN A 302 -34.13 2.43 7.56
C ASN A 302 -32.98 2.87 6.65
N THR A 303 -33.22 3.86 5.78
CA THR A 303 -32.14 4.47 4.99
C THR A 303 -31.13 5.18 5.89
N ILE A 304 -29.84 5.07 5.55
CA ILE A 304 -28.78 5.88 6.16
C ILE A 304 -28.69 7.25 5.50
N VAL A 305 -27.97 8.18 6.14
CA VAL A 305 -27.58 9.43 5.48
C VAL A 305 -26.12 9.33 5.04
N GLN A 306 -25.85 9.42 3.75
CA GLN A 306 -24.52 9.35 3.14
C GLN A 306 -24.20 10.67 2.46
N VAL A 307 -22.95 11.13 2.61
CA VAL A 307 -22.41 12.33 1.98
C VAL A 307 -21.13 11.95 1.26
N ASN A 308 -21.06 12.20 -0.05
CA ASN A 308 -19.87 11.98 -0.86
C ASN A 308 -19.22 13.33 -1.20
N PHE A 309 -17.94 13.45 -0.92
CA PHE A 309 -17.13 14.64 -1.16
C PHE A 309 -16.36 14.54 -2.50
N SER A 310 -15.91 15.68 -3.03
CA SER A 310 -15.07 15.75 -4.23
C SER A 310 -13.71 15.07 -4.04
N GLU A 311 -13.26 14.98 -2.79
CA GLU A 311 -11.95 14.52 -2.38
C GLU A 311 -11.98 13.94 -0.96
N GLY A 312 -10.83 13.46 -0.48
CA GLY A 312 -10.71 12.96 0.88
C GLY A 312 -10.86 14.10 1.89
N VAL A 313 -11.65 13.90 2.93
CA VAL A 313 -11.82 14.86 4.02
C VAL A 313 -11.21 14.36 5.33
N ASN A 314 -10.77 15.29 6.17
CA ASN A 314 -10.11 15.00 7.43
C ASN A 314 -11.02 14.14 8.34
N PRO A 315 -10.65 12.87 8.65
CA PRO A 315 -11.48 11.97 9.43
C PRO A 315 -11.77 12.45 10.85
N LEU A 316 -10.88 13.23 11.47
CA LEU A 316 -11.08 13.83 12.80
C LEU A 316 -12.21 14.86 12.81
N LEU A 317 -12.51 15.46 11.66
CA LEU A 317 -13.54 16.49 11.51
C LEU A 317 -14.82 15.95 10.88
N ALA A 318 -14.77 14.76 10.28
CA ALA A 318 -15.84 14.18 9.48
C ALA A 318 -16.47 12.92 10.09
N SER A 319 -15.88 12.36 11.14
CA SER A 319 -16.40 11.17 11.85
C SER A 319 -16.53 11.42 13.35
N GLY A 320 -17.39 10.65 14.02
CA GLY A 320 -17.62 10.75 15.45
C GLY A 320 -19.04 10.35 15.87
N VAL A 321 -19.38 10.60 17.13
CA VAL A 321 -20.68 10.25 17.72
C VAL A 321 -21.33 11.51 18.30
N TYR A 322 -22.60 11.75 17.98
CA TYR A 322 -23.37 12.82 18.62
C TYR A 322 -23.70 12.43 20.09
N PRO A 323 -23.58 13.32 21.09
CA PRO A 323 -23.55 14.78 21.01
C PRO A 323 -22.17 15.45 20.87
N SER A 324 -21.07 14.71 20.99
CA SER A 324 -19.72 15.28 20.93
C SER A 324 -19.36 15.77 19.51
N PHE A 325 -19.91 15.12 18.49
CA PHE A 325 -19.71 15.46 17.09
C PHE A 325 -20.91 16.21 16.49
N THR A 326 -20.66 17.34 15.81
CA THR A 326 -21.73 18.20 15.22
C THR A 326 -21.40 18.78 13.83
N ASN A 327 -20.20 18.52 13.29
CA ASN A 327 -19.77 19.09 12.01
C ASN A 327 -20.63 18.61 10.83
N ILE A 328 -21.22 17.43 10.96
CA ILE A 328 -22.31 16.95 10.12
C ILE A 328 -23.44 16.59 11.07
N ASN A 329 -24.65 17.07 10.78
CA ASN A 329 -25.82 16.79 11.61
C ASN A 329 -27.05 16.46 10.78
N VAL A 330 -27.84 15.52 11.27
CA VAL A 330 -29.17 15.19 10.75
C VAL A 330 -30.19 15.59 11.80
N LYS A 331 -31.15 16.45 11.44
CA LYS A 331 -32.12 17.02 12.37
C LYS A 331 -33.56 16.87 11.90
N GLN A 332 -34.46 16.73 12.87
CA GLN A 332 -35.90 16.98 12.70
C GLN A 332 -36.25 18.28 13.44
N ALA A 333 -36.67 18.17 14.71
CA ALA A 333 -36.75 19.29 15.64
C ALA A 333 -35.42 19.47 16.41
N ASN A 334 -34.77 18.35 16.75
CA ASN A 334 -33.45 18.28 17.37
C ASN A 334 -32.52 17.45 16.47
N ILE A 335 -31.21 17.55 16.70
CA ILE A 335 -30.23 16.65 16.07
C ILE A 335 -30.50 15.22 16.55
N LEU A 336 -30.49 14.28 15.61
CA LEU A 336 -30.70 12.87 15.88
C LEU A 336 -29.44 12.25 16.48
N ASN A 337 -29.62 11.40 17.49
CA ASN A 337 -28.54 10.58 18.02
C ASN A 337 -28.13 9.52 16.99
N GLY A 338 -26.82 9.34 16.88
CA GLY A 338 -26.23 8.37 15.97
C GLY A 338 -24.73 8.53 15.82
N THR A 339 -24.18 7.66 14.99
CA THR A 339 -22.75 7.56 14.70
C THR A 339 -22.48 7.97 13.26
N TYR A 340 -21.44 8.79 13.07
CA TYR A 340 -20.90 9.20 11.78
C TYR A 340 -19.62 8.42 11.51
N ARG A 341 -19.61 7.61 10.45
CA ARG A 341 -18.44 6.85 10.01
C ARG A 341 -17.95 7.38 8.69
N ILE A 342 -16.65 7.39 8.51
CA ILE A 342 -16.03 7.79 7.24
C ILE A 342 -15.40 6.57 6.58
N ALA A 343 -15.61 6.45 5.28
CA ALA A 343 -15.17 5.32 4.47
C ALA A 343 -14.78 5.80 3.06
N ASN A 344 -14.50 4.86 2.17
CA ASN A 344 -14.15 5.12 0.77
C ASN A 344 -12.94 6.04 0.60
N GLN A 345 -11.83 5.71 1.26
CA GLN A 345 -10.62 6.54 1.20
C GLN A 345 -10.89 7.98 1.68
N TYR A 346 -11.66 8.06 2.76
CA TYR A 346 -12.11 9.29 3.39
C TYR A 346 -12.96 10.23 2.53
N LYS A 347 -13.58 9.73 1.45
CA LYS A 347 -14.45 10.53 0.58
C LYS A 347 -15.93 10.46 0.94
N THR A 348 -16.32 9.49 1.77
CA THR A 348 -17.74 9.20 2.04
C THR A 348 -18.00 9.17 3.54
N VAL A 349 -18.92 10.00 4.02
CA VAL A 349 -19.38 9.99 5.42
C VAL A 349 -20.80 9.44 5.49
N GLU A 350 -21.03 8.51 6.42
CA GLU A 350 -22.28 7.81 6.62
C GLU A 350 -22.77 7.97 8.07
N PHE A 351 -24.01 8.42 8.22
CA PHE A 351 -24.71 8.53 9.49
C PHE A 351 -25.71 7.40 9.65
N VAL A 352 -25.59 6.67 10.75
CA VAL A 352 -26.56 5.68 11.22
C VAL A 352 -27.08 6.14 12.58
N THR A 353 -28.40 6.26 12.70
CA THR A 353 -29.03 6.62 13.98
C THR A 353 -28.98 5.47 14.98
N ASP A 354 -29.12 5.76 16.28
CA ASP A 354 -29.15 4.74 17.33
C ASP A 354 -30.55 4.15 17.58
N SER A 355 -31.57 4.60 16.83
CA SER A 355 -32.95 4.16 17.04
C SER A 355 -33.22 2.80 16.40
N LEU A 356 -33.10 1.73 17.18
CA LEU A 356 -33.44 0.37 16.75
C LEU A 356 -34.92 0.27 16.37
N CYS A 357 -35.22 -0.29 15.20
CA CYS A 357 -36.58 -0.36 14.66
C CYS A 357 -36.94 -1.70 14.00
N GLY A 358 -35.97 -2.58 13.77
CA GLY A 358 -36.23 -3.83 13.07
C GLY A 358 -35.01 -4.70 12.92
N THR A 359 -35.15 -5.70 12.06
CA THR A 359 -34.14 -6.70 11.75
C THR A 359 -34.03 -6.83 10.23
N ASN A 360 -32.82 -6.88 9.70
CA ASN A 360 -32.58 -6.93 8.26
C ASN A 360 -32.66 -8.36 7.70
N SER A 361 -32.40 -8.50 6.41
CA SER A 361 -32.36 -9.76 5.66
C SER A 361 -31.46 -10.86 6.22
N CYS A 362 -30.42 -10.53 6.99
CA CYS A 362 -29.47 -11.48 7.58
C CYS A 362 -29.67 -11.69 9.09
N GLY A 363 -30.74 -11.13 9.68
CA GLY A 363 -31.01 -11.26 11.12
C GLY A 363 -30.30 -10.22 12.00
N GLY A 364 -29.61 -9.24 11.42
CA GLY A 364 -28.95 -8.15 12.12
C GLY A 364 -29.88 -6.98 12.47
N ASN A 365 -29.49 -6.19 13.46
CA ASN A 365 -30.23 -4.99 13.89
C ASN A 365 -30.30 -3.93 12.77
N VAL A 366 -31.48 -3.33 12.60
CA VAL A 366 -31.73 -2.19 11.72
C VAL A 366 -32.10 -0.97 12.55
N TYR A 367 -31.45 0.14 12.26
CA TYR A 367 -31.72 1.42 12.92
C TYR A 367 -32.44 2.38 11.97
N CYS A 368 -33.52 2.98 12.42
CA CYS A 368 -34.38 3.80 11.58
C CYS A 368 -34.41 5.25 11.99
N LEU A 369 -34.36 6.11 10.99
CA LEU A 369 -34.80 7.49 11.10
C LEU A 369 -36.28 7.57 11.56
N PRO A 370 -36.73 8.73 12.08
CA PRO A 370 -38.12 8.92 12.48
C PRO A 370 -39.10 8.58 11.34
N ALA A 371 -40.23 7.96 11.65
CA ALA A 371 -41.25 7.60 10.66
C ALA A 371 -42.01 8.83 10.16
N SER A 372 -42.37 8.82 8.87
CA SER A 372 -43.21 9.88 8.25
C SER A 372 -42.73 11.30 8.58
N ALA A 373 -41.42 11.52 8.51
CA ALA A 373 -40.77 12.74 8.98
C ALA A 373 -40.05 13.47 7.84
N SER A 374 -40.08 14.80 7.89
CA SER A 374 -39.16 15.64 7.13
C SER A 374 -37.90 15.86 7.95
N LEU A 375 -36.76 15.51 7.37
CA LEU A 375 -35.44 15.65 7.97
C LEU A 375 -34.61 16.62 7.17
N THR A 376 -33.68 17.28 7.84
CA THR A 376 -32.67 18.13 7.22
C THR A 376 -31.30 17.64 7.64
N ALA A 377 -30.42 17.41 6.68
CA ALA A 377 -29.02 17.15 6.93
C ALA A 377 -28.20 18.39 6.58
N THR A 378 -27.13 18.63 7.34
CA THR A 378 -26.28 19.79 7.20
C THR A 378 -24.82 19.38 7.37
N VAL A 379 -23.99 19.75 6.40
CA VAL A 379 -22.52 19.67 6.44
C VAL A 379 -21.99 21.08 6.67
N THR A 380 -21.38 21.30 7.82
CA THR A 380 -20.86 22.61 8.23
C THR A 380 -19.53 22.94 7.56
N THR A 381 -19.14 24.21 7.57
CA THR A 381 -17.83 24.67 7.09
C THR A 381 -16.66 24.25 7.99
N ASN A 382 -16.88 23.47 9.04
CA ASN A 382 -15.77 22.94 9.85
C ASN A 382 -15.05 21.76 9.17
N ILE A 383 -15.63 21.19 8.12
CA ILE A 383 -14.99 20.13 7.34
C ILE A 383 -13.81 20.70 6.55
N LYS A 384 -12.69 19.96 6.61
CA LYS A 384 -11.49 20.24 5.81
C LYS A 384 -11.09 19.03 4.99
N ASP A 385 -10.40 19.25 3.89
CA ASP A 385 -9.76 18.19 3.10
C ASP A 385 -8.44 17.69 3.74
N MET A 386 -7.70 16.88 2.99
CA MET A 386 -6.39 16.34 3.39
C MET A 386 -5.27 17.39 3.38
N ALA A 387 -5.50 18.56 2.79
CA ALA A 387 -4.55 19.67 2.67
C ALA A 387 -4.91 20.87 3.56
N ASP A 388 -5.84 20.68 4.49
CA ASP A 388 -6.40 21.68 5.41
C ASP A 388 -7.23 22.80 4.76
N ASN A 389 -7.65 22.66 3.48
CA ASN A 389 -8.60 23.61 2.89
C ASN A 389 -10.00 23.38 3.46
N VAL A 390 -10.67 24.49 3.77
CA VAL A 390 -11.95 24.51 4.47
C VAL A 390 -13.12 24.49 3.48
N LEU A 391 -14.14 23.67 3.73
CA LEU A 391 -15.39 23.68 2.95
C LEU A 391 -15.94 25.11 2.83
N VAL A 392 -16.13 25.58 1.59
CA VAL A 392 -16.42 26.99 1.28
C VAL A 392 -17.72 27.49 1.90
N SER A 393 -18.75 26.66 1.90
CA SER A 393 -20.08 27.01 2.39
C SER A 393 -20.79 25.80 2.97
N GLU A 394 -21.65 26.03 3.95
CA GLU A 394 -22.53 25.00 4.49
C GLU A 394 -23.37 24.37 3.37
N TYR A 395 -23.43 23.04 3.34
CA TYR A 395 -24.30 22.29 2.44
C TYR A 395 -25.45 21.69 3.24
N SER A 396 -26.68 22.10 2.95
CA SER A 396 -27.87 21.60 3.62
C SER A 396 -28.92 21.14 2.62
N TRP A 397 -29.54 20.00 2.90
CA TRP A 397 -30.63 19.44 2.11
C TRP A 397 -31.66 18.78 3.01
N SER A 398 -32.89 18.72 2.50
CA SER A 398 -33.99 18.06 3.19
C SER A 398 -34.48 16.86 2.40
N PHE A 399 -34.95 15.84 3.11
CA PHE A 399 -35.55 14.64 2.55
C PHE A 399 -36.64 14.13 3.51
N ASN A 400 -37.46 13.21 3.05
CA ASN A 400 -38.56 12.64 3.81
C ASN A 400 -38.36 11.14 4.03
N THR A 401 -38.91 10.65 5.13
CA THR A 401 -39.08 9.23 5.41
C THR A 401 -40.56 8.87 5.35
N ASN A 402 -40.87 7.62 4.99
CA ASN A 402 -42.20 7.03 5.16
C ASN A 402 -42.22 6.11 6.41
N ASP A 403 -43.31 5.37 6.62
CA ASP A 403 -43.43 4.42 7.74
C ASP A 403 -43.09 2.97 7.36
N THR A 404 -42.43 2.77 6.22
CA THR A 404 -42.04 1.45 5.71
C THR A 404 -40.55 1.21 5.92
N ILE A 405 -40.18 -0.07 6.02
CA ILE A 405 -38.79 -0.55 6.08
C ILE A 405 -38.53 -1.35 4.80
N ASP A 406 -37.47 -0.99 4.07
CA ASP A 406 -37.01 -1.77 2.91
C ASP A 406 -36.13 -2.91 3.43
N LEU A 407 -36.56 -4.16 3.23
CA LEU A 407 -35.82 -5.37 3.62
C LEU A 407 -35.25 -6.15 2.43
N VAL A 408 -35.27 -5.57 1.23
CA VAL A 408 -34.82 -6.23 0.01
C VAL A 408 -33.29 -6.21 -0.04
N PRO A 409 -32.61 -7.38 -0.05
CA PRO A 409 -31.15 -7.45 -0.18
C PRO A 409 -30.64 -6.83 -1.48
N PRO A 410 -29.41 -6.26 -1.49
CA PRO A 410 -28.71 -5.96 -2.72
C PRO A 410 -28.25 -7.26 -3.42
N LYS A 411 -28.04 -7.18 -4.73
CA LYS A 411 -27.58 -8.27 -5.60
C LYS A 411 -26.42 -7.81 -6.47
N ILE A 412 -25.50 -8.72 -6.77
CA ILE A 412 -24.43 -8.46 -7.74
C ILE A 412 -25.04 -8.53 -9.15
N ILE A 413 -24.86 -7.45 -9.91
CA ILE A 413 -25.18 -7.37 -11.35
C ILE A 413 -24.06 -7.99 -12.17
N SER A 414 -22.81 -7.67 -11.83
CA SER A 414 -21.64 -8.15 -12.56
C SER A 414 -20.40 -8.19 -11.66
N MET A 415 -19.56 -9.20 -11.89
CA MET A 415 -18.22 -9.32 -11.32
C MET A 415 -17.28 -9.64 -12.47
N GLU A 416 -16.14 -8.97 -12.53
CA GLU A 416 -15.12 -9.20 -13.55
C GLU A 416 -14.52 -10.62 -13.42
N ASP A 417 -14.59 -11.39 -14.51
CA ASP A 417 -14.33 -12.84 -14.58
C ASP A 417 -13.38 -13.24 -15.72
N ASP A 418 -12.61 -12.29 -16.27
CA ASP A 418 -11.80 -12.55 -17.47
C ASP A 418 -10.52 -13.37 -17.17
N ASN A 419 -10.12 -14.24 -18.10
CA ASN A 419 -8.85 -14.99 -18.08
C ASN A 419 -7.67 -14.16 -18.65
N ALA A 420 -7.90 -12.86 -18.90
CA ALA A 420 -6.95 -11.95 -19.54
C ALA A 420 -6.93 -10.55 -18.88
N VAL A 421 -7.20 -10.47 -17.57
CA VAL A 421 -7.13 -9.21 -16.82
C VAL A 421 -5.69 -8.72 -16.78
N ALA A 422 -5.48 -7.43 -17.04
CA ALA A 422 -4.16 -6.82 -16.90
C ALA A 422 -3.67 -6.98 -15.45
N THR A 423 -2.39 -7.29 -15.25
CA THR A 423 -1.84 -7.62 -13.91
C THR A 423 -1.96 -6.50 -12.87
N ASP A 424 -2.31 -5.29 -13.31
CA ASP A 424 -2.46 -4.05 -12.56
C ASP A 424 -3.89 -3.50 -12.60
N ALA A 425 -4.80 -4.08 -13.38
CA ALA A 425 -6.18 -3.62 -13.48
C ALA A 425 -6.97 -4.02 -12.22
N PRO A 426 -7.74 -3.09 -11.61
CA PRO A 426 -8.55 -3.40 -10.44
C PRO A 426 -9.76 -4.27 -10.82
N ILE A 427 -10.09 -5.23 -9.96
CA ILE A 427 -11.26 -6.09 -10.13
C ILE A 427 -12.53 -5.32 -9.79
N SER A 428 -13.52 -5.41 -10.67
CA SER A 428 -14.78 -4.66 -10.54
C SER A 428 -15.95 -5.55 -10.11
N VAL A 429 -16.71 -5.12 -9.09
CA VAL A 429 -17.96 -5.78 -8.66
C VAL A 429 -19.07 -4.75 -8.58
N THR A 430 -20.16 -4.93 -9.33
CA THR A 430 -21.28 -3.97 -9.40
C THR A 430 -22.53 -4.55 -8.78
N PHE A 431 -23.21 -3.76 -7.95
CA PHE A 431 -24.48 -4.12 -7.28
C PHE A 431 -25.66 -3.38 -7.89
N ASP A 432 -26.87 -3.90 -7.67
CA ASP A 432 -28.14 -3.30 -8.12
C ASP A 432 -28.68 -2.20 -7.20
N LYS A 433 -28.03 -2.00 -6.05
CA LYS A 433 -28.37 -0.98 -5.06
C LYS A 433 -27.11 -0.28 -4.58
N SER A 434 -27.27 0.98 -4.20
CA SER A 434 -26.22 1.72 -3.51
C SER A 434 -25.87 1.05 -2.18
N LEU A 435 -24.58 0.94 -1.92
CA LEU A 435 -23.99 0.26 -0.77
C LEU A 435 -23.75 1.23 0.39
N MET A 436 -23.88 0.71 1.61
CA MET A 436 -23.26 1.31 2.79
C MET A 436 -21.75 1.11 2.66
N THR A 437 -21.04 2.16 2.31
CA THR A 437 -19.61 2.12 2.00
C THR A 437 -18.78 1.74 3.20
N ALA A 438 -19.20 2.06 4.43
CA ALA A 438 -18.54 1.59 5.65
C ALA A 438 -18.56 0.06 5.82
N SER A 439 -19.48 -0.64 5.15
CA SER A 439 -19.52 -2.11 5.10
C SER A 439 -18.65 -2.71 3.98
N VAL A 440 -18.20 -1.88 3.03
CA VAL A 440 -17.25 -2.29 1.98
C VAL A 440 -15.85 -2.12 2.54
N ASN A 441 -15.47 -3.09 3.35
CA ASN A 441 -14.19 -3.10 4.04
C ASN A 441 -13.58 -4.49 4.00
N SER A 442 -12.45 -4.59 4.67
CA SER A 442 -11.55 -5.71 4.61
C SER A 442 -11.99 -6.91 5.47
N ASP A 443 -12.94 -6.71 6.37
CA ASP A 443 -13.56 -7.81 7.13
C ASP A 443 -14.58 -8.56 6.26
N ASN A 444 -15.13 -7.85 5.26
CA ASN A 444 -16.21 -8.35 4.41
C ASN A 444 -15.76 -8.74 3.00
N ILE A 445 -14.55 -8.36 2.61
CA ILE A 445 -13.97 -8.71 1.32
C ILE A 445 -12.62 -9.36 1.60
N ALA A 446 -12.32 -10.46 0.94
CA ALA A 446 -11.01 -11.09 0.95
C ALA A 446 -10.53 -11.29 -0.48
N PHE A 447 -9.25 -11.09 -0.72
CA PHE A 447 -8.64 -11.35 -2.03
C PHE A 447 -7.34 -12.13 -1.83
N VAL A 448 -7.30 -13.33 -2.41
CA VAL A 448 -6.22 -14.29 -2.18
C VAL A 448 -5.71 -14.90 -3.47
N GLU A 449 -4.44 -15.29 -3.48
CA GLU A 449 -3.81 -16.13 -4.49
C GLU A 449 -4.14 -17.58 -4.13
N VAL A 450 -4.67 -18.34 -5.08
CA VAL A 450 -5.04 -19.74 -4.87
C VAL A 450 -3.77 -20.58 -4.65
N PRO A 451 -3.69 -21.44 -3.61
CA PRO A 451 -4.83 -21.92 -2.81
C PRO A 451 -5.26 -21.06 -1.63
N SER A 452 -4.43 -20.18 -1.04
CA SER A 452 -4.81 -19.30 0.10
C SER A 452 -3.70 -18.28 0.50
N ASN A 453 -2.87 -17.78 -0.42
CA ASN A 453 -1.88 -16.75 -0.03
C ASN A 453 -2.55 -15.38 -0.01
N LEU A 454 -2.38 -14.63 1.08
CA LEU A 454 -2.88 -13.26 1.19
C LEU A 454 -2.15 -12.35 0.21
N ILE A 455 -2.89 -11.40 -0.35
CA ILE A 455 -2.36 -10.37 -1.25
C ILE A 455 -2.68 -9.01 -0.64
N ASN A 456 -1.83 -8.02 -0.91
CA ASN A 456 -2.14 -6.64 -0.61
C ASN A 456 -3.17 -6.12 -1.61
N TYR A 457 -4.31 -5.70 -1.10
CA TYR A 457 -5.34 -5.02 -1.87
C TYR A 457 -5.89 -3.83 -1.08
N TRP A 458 -6.53 -2.92 -1.80
CA TRP A 458 -7.26 -1.79 -1.23
C TRP A 458 -8.58 -1.61 -1.98
N LEU A 459 -9.55 -1.06 -1.26
CA LEU A 459 -10.92 -0.97 -1.72
C LEU A 459 -11.29 0.49 -2.02
N SER A 460 -12.12 0.66 -3.04
CA SER A 460 -12.85 1.91 -3.27
C SER A 460 -14.24 1.60 -3.81
N VAL A 461 -15.17 2.53 -3.59
CA VAL A 461 -16.53 2.46 -4.10
C VAL A 461 -16.77 3.61 -5.07
N VAL A 462 -17.22 3.26 -6.27
CA VAL A 462 -17.52 4.17 -7.37
C VAL A 462 -19.04 4.20 -7.58
N SER A 463 -19.59 5.40 -7.70
CA SER A 463 -21.04 5.64 -7.88
C SER A 463 -21.94 5.06 -6.77
N GLY A 464 -21.37 4.64 -5.64
CA GLY A 464 -22.10 3.97 -4.55
C GLY A 464 -22.46 2.50 -4.81
N GLU A 465 -22.35 2.00 -6.04
CA GLU A 465 -22.83 0.66 -6.43
C GLU A 465 -21.70 -0.28 -6.86
N THR A 466 -20.56 0.28 -7.29
CA THR A 466 -19.44 -0.48 -7.83
C THR A 466 -18.28 -0.50 -6.86
N ILE A 467 -17.89 -1.69 -6.41
CA ILE A 467 -16.67 -1.92 -5.63
C ILE A 467 -15.51 -2.15 -6.60
N LYS A 468 -14.40 -1.47 -6.36
CA LYS A 468 -13.11 -1.69 -7.04
C LYS A 468 -12.13 -2.27 -6.05
N ILE A 469 -11.66 -3.49 -6.33
CA ILE A 469 -10.61 -4.17 -5.57
C ILE A 469 -9.30 -3.96 -6.32
N SER A 470 -8.54 -2.96 -5.87
CA SER A 470 -7.22 -2.67 -6.42
C SER A 470 -6.16 -3.46 -5.67
N HIS A 471 -5.08 -3.84 -6.33
CA HIS A 471 -4.07 -4.72 -5.74
C HIS A 471 -2.67 -4.40 -6.25
N ASP A 472 -1.66 -4.91 -5.56
CA ASP A 472 -0.31 -4.93 -6.10
C ASP A 472 -0.27 -5.78 -7.39
N ARG A 473 0.76 -5.58 -8.21
CA ARG A 473 0.87 -6.26 -9.50
C ARG A 473 0.80 -7.79 -9.34
N LEU A 474 -0.20 -8.40 -9.98
CA LEU A 474 -0.43 -9.84 -9.96
C LEU A 474 0.61 -10.59 -10.77
N LYS A 475 0.87 -11.85 -10.38
CA LYS A 475 1.72 -12.78 -11.11
C LYS A 475 0.93 -13.30 -12.32
N SER A 476 1.59 -13.36 -13.48
CA SER A 476 0.98 -13.97 -14.67
C SER A 476 0.73 -15.46 -14.46
N TYR A 477 -0.32 -16.00 -15.07
CA TYR A 477 -0.70 -17.42 -15.01
C TYR A 477 -0.91 -17.94 -13.59
N THR A 478 -1.43 -17.09 -12.70
CA THR A 478 -1.70 -17.42 -11.30
C THR A 478 -3.15 -17.10 -11.02
N ALA A 479 -3.87 -18.06 -10.43
CA ALA A 479 -5.29 -17.90 -10.12
C ALA A 479 -5.48 -17.08 -8.84
N TYR A 480 -6.42 -16.14 -8.90
CA TYR A 480 -6.78 -15.24 -7.83
C TYR A 480 -8.27 -15.35 -7.52
N GLN A 481 -8.63 -15.16 -6.25
CA GLN A 481 -9.99 -15.42 -5.78
C GLN A 481 -10.48 -14.26 -4.89
N PRO A 482 -11.29 -13.33 -5.43
CA PRO A 482 -12.07 -12.42 -4.60
C PRO A 482 -13.23 -13.16 -3.94
N THR A 483 -13.40 -12.92 -2.64
CA THR A 483 -14.46 -13.48 -1.81
C THR A 483 -15.18 -12.34 -1.10
N LEU A 484 -16.50 -12.26 -1.27
CA LEU A 484 -17.34 -11.24 -0.64
C LEU A 484 -18.28 -11.90 0.38
N SER A 485 -18.39 -11.33 1.58
CA SER A 485 -19.24 -11.82 2.66
C SER A 485 -20.65 -11.21 2.61
N SER A 486 -21.58 -11.85 3.32
CA SER A 486 -22.95 -11.36 3.54
C SER A 486 -23.04 -10.06 4.35
N ASP A 487 -21.94 -9.63 4.97
CA ASP A 487 -21.94 -8.48 5.88
C ASP A 487 -21.79 -7.14 5.14
N ILE A 488 -21.55 -7.17 3.82
CA ILE A 488 -21.73 -6.03 2.94
C ILE A 488 -23.23 -5.65 2.93
N LYS A 489 -23.53 -4.36 3.15
CA LYS A 489 -24.89 -3.85 3.29
C LYS A 489 -25.21 -2.80 2.23
N ASP A 490 -26.49 -2.69 1.87
CA ASP A 490 -27.01 -1.55 1.13
C ASP A 490 -27.23 -0.32 2.04
N VAL A 491 -27.58 0.82 1.44
CA VAL A 491 -27.94 2.05 2.17
C VAL A 491 -29.20 1.92 3.04
N TYR A 492 -29.93 0.80 2.94
CA TYR A 492 -31.07 0.45 3.80
C TYR A 492 -30.68 -0.59 4.87
N GLN A 493 -29.38 -0.83 5.07
CA GLN A 493 -28.82 -1.77 6.05
C GLN A 493 -29.15 -3.24 5.76
N ASN A 494 -29.57 -3.58 4.55
CA ASN A 494 -29.82 -4.96 4.14
C ASN A 494 -28.53 -5.63 3.72
N CYS A 495 -28.28 -6.80 4.31
CA CYS A 495 -27.15 -7.64 3.97
C CYS A 495 -27.28 -8.17 2.54
N PHE A 496 -26.16 -8.12 1.81
CA PHE A 496 -25.97 -8.86 0.58
C PHE A 496 -26.17 -10.35 0.84
N GLN A 497 -26.86 -11.01 -0.10
CA GLN A 497 -27.09 -12.45 -0.04
C GLN A 497 -26.16 -13.20 -1.00
N PRO A 498 -25.03 -13.73 -0.52
CA PRO A 498 -24.10 -14.43 -1.38
C PRO A 498 -24.65 -15.80 -1.84
N CYS A 499 -24.42 -16.13 -3.10
CA CYS A 499 -24.63 -17.46 -3.68
C CYS A 499 -23.29 -18.16 -3.94
N ARG A 500 -23.24 -19.50 -3.86
CA ARG A 500 -22.08 -20.26 -4.38
C ARG A 500 -22.15 -20.27 -5.91
N CYS A 501 -21.26 -19.54 -6.58
CA CYS A 501 -21.11 -19.62 -8.03
C CYS A 501 -20.53 -21.01 -8.39
N GLN A 502 -21.34 -21.88 -8.99
CA GLN A 502 -20.90 -23.14 -9.61
C GLN A 502 -21.12 -23.05 -11.12
N ASP A 503 -20.56 -22.04 -11.78
CA ASP A 503 -20.64 -21.90 -13.23
C ASP A 503 -19.22 -21.80 -13.84
N PRO A 504 -18.81 -22.75 -14.70
CA PRO A 504 -17.57 -22.68 -15.48
C PRO A 504 -17.53 -21.52 -16.50
N SER A 505 -18.65 -20.83 -16.74
CA SER A 505 -18.77 -19.74 -17.72
C SER A 505 -18.61 -18.33 -17.13
N GLY A 506 -18.24 -18.20 -15.85
CA GLY A 506 -17.95 -16.91 -15.21
C GLY A 506 -19.17 -16.05 -14.87
N SER A 507 -20.37 -16.43 -15.33
CA SER A 507 -21.60 -15.80 -14.89
C SER A 507 -21.92 -16.18 -13.44
N CYS A 508 -21.61 -15.30 -12.48
CA CYS A 508 -22.19 -15.38 -11.14
C CYS A 508 -23.69 -14.99 -11.21
N SER A 509 -24.52 -15.81 -11.86
CA SER A 509 -25.97 -15.65 -11.84
C SER A 509 -26.50 -16.13 -10.48
N CYS A 510 -26.49 -15.24 -9.49
CA CYS A 510 -26.94 -15.49 -8.13
C CYS A 510 -28.47 -15.57 -7.97
N ASN A 511 -29.15 -16.40 -8.78
CA ASN A 511 -30.59 -16.53 -8.66
C ASN A 511 -31.11 -17.91 -9.08
N THR A 512 -31.11 -18.87 -8.16
CA THR A 512 -32.12 -19.93 -8.18
C THR A 512 -32.73 -20.02 -6.78
N ASP A 513 -34.02 -19.70 -6.69
CA ASP A 513 -34.87 -19.44 -5.52
C ASP A 513 -34.99 -20.57 -4.46
N ASN A 514 -34.08 -21.55 -4.42
CA ASN A 514 -34.20 -22.74 -3.56
C ASN A 514 -32.99 -23.01 -2.64
N SER A 515 -32.05 -22.06 -2.48
CA SER A 515 -30.99 -22.21 -1.48
C SER A 515 -31.52 -21.79 -0.09
N PRO A 516 -31.27 -22.55 1.00
CA PRO A 516 -31.73 -22.18 2.33
C PRO A 516 -31.29 -20.75 2.67
N ALA A 517 -32.19 -20.01 3.33
CA ALA A 517 -32.01 -18.62 3.76
C ALA A 517 -30.57 -18.40 4.22
N CYS A 518 -29.88 -17.45 3.60
CA CYS A 518 -28.49 -17.17 3.92
C CYS A 518 -28.37 -16.77 5.39
N GLN A 519 -27.66 -17.58 6.16
CA GLN A 519 -27.24 -17.22 7.50
C GLN A 519 -26.09 -16.22 7.40
N SER A 520 -25.95 -15.33 8.39
CA SER A 520 -24.76 -14.47 8.54
C SER A 520 -23.48 -15.33 8.49
N GLY A 521 -22.48 -14.86 7.73
CA GLY A 521 -21.18 -15.53 7.58
C GLY A 521 -21.00 -16.37 6.32
N LEU A 522 -21.95 -16.34 5.38
CA LEU A 522 -21.79 -16.97 4.07
C LEU A 522 -21.01 -16.06 3.11
N SER A 523 -20.34 -16.64 2.10
CA SER A 523 -19.51 -15.90 1.14
C SER A 523 -19.74 -16.32 -0.33
N CYS A 524 -19.67 -15.33 -1.22
CA CYS A 524 -19.60 -15.50 -2.68
C CYS A 524 -18.13 -15.62 -3.09
N GLN A 525 -17.84 -16.52 -4.01
CA GLN A 525 -16.49 -16.72 -4.56
C GLN A 525 -16.51 -16.46 -6.06
N GLY A 526 -15.67 -15.53 -6.53
CA GLY A 526 -15.31 -15.38 -7.94
C GLY A 526 -13.91 -15.93 -8.20
N GLN A 527 -13.62 -16.39 -9.42
CA GLN A 527 -12.26 -16.74 -9.83
C GLN A 527 -11.81 -15.78 -10.93
N ALA A 528 -10.66 -15.15 -10.74
CA ALA A 528 -9.92 -14.43 -11.77
C ALA A 528 -8.69 -15.27 -12.15
N ASN A 529 -8.54 -15.63 -13.42
CA ASN A 529 -7.49 -16.55 -13.92
C ASN A 529 -6.38 -15.83 -14.67
#